data_AF-A0A165ES55-F1
#
_entry.id   AF-A0A165ES55-F1
#
_cell.length_a   1.000
_cell.length_b   1.000
_cell.length_c   1.000
_cell.angle_alpha   90.00
_cell.angle_beta   90.00
_cell.angle_gamma   90.00
#
_symmetry.space_group_name_H-M   'P 1'
#
loop_
_entity.id
_entity.type
_entity.pdbx_description
1 polymer ?
#
loop_
_entity_poly.entity_id
_entity_poly.type
_entity_poly.pdbx_seq_one_letter_code
_entity_poly.pdbx_strand_id
1 'polypeptide(L)'
;YVTVYTDGSCIKQDVVPARAGAGLCWGIGCDRNVSLRVPGTQTSNRAELYAVLEAVLRADPYRALRIYTDSQNTIRICCHWAPTYAMTGW
;
A
#
# COMPACT_ATOMS: atom_id res chain seq x y z
N TYR A 1 -2.56 14.00 -13.99
CA TYR A 1 -2.36 13.09 -12.83
C TYR A 1 -1.17 12.18 -13.09
N VAL A 2 -0.57 11.58 -12.06
CA VAL A 2 0.49 10.56 -12.14
C VAL A 2 -0.12 9.22 -11.75
N THR A 3 0.24 8.15 -12.45
CA THR A 3 -0.24 6.80 -12.16
C THR A 3 0.84 6.01 -11.41
N VAL A 4 0.41 5.23 -10.42
CA VAL A 4 1.24 4.24 -9.72
C VAL A 4 0.44 2.97 -9.48
N TYR A 5 1.09 1.83 -9.63
CA TYR A 5 0.57 0.52 -9.26
C TYR A 5 1.24 0.08 -7.96
N THR A 6 0.43 -0.43 -7.03
CA THR A 6 0.89 -0.90 -5.72
C THR A 6 0.44 -2.34 -5.52
N ASP A 7 1.29 -3.13 -4.88
CA ASP A 7 1.03 -4.52 -4.51
C ASP A 7 1.70 -4.84 -3.17
N GLY A 8 1.09 -5.71 -2.38
CA GLY A 8 1.56 -6.07 -1.06
C GLY A 8 1.34 -7.53 -0.73
N SER A 9 2.42 -8.30 -0.67
CA SER A 9 2.35 -9.74 -0.40
C SER A 9 3.02 -10.12 0.92
N CYS A 10 2.54 -11.22 1.52
CA CYS A 10 3.17 -11.84 2.67
C CYS A 10 3.37 -13.34 2.45
N ILE A 11 4.60 -13.79 2.61
CA ILE A 11 4.96 -15.21 2.57
C ILE A 11 4.89 -15.78 3.99
N LYS A 12 4.35 -17.00 4.10
CA LYS A 12 4.16 -17.72 5.38
C LYS A 12 3.38 -16.88 6.39
N GLN A 13 2.26 -16.30 5.95
CA GLN A 13 1.35 -15.63 6.87
C GLN A 13 0.96 -16.61 7.99
N ASP A 14 0.88 -16.11 9.21
CA ASP A 14 0.53 -16.87 10.42
C ASP A 14 1.55 -17.92 10.87
N VAL A 15 2.73 -18.00 10.23
CA VAL A 15 3.83 -18.89 10.62
C VAL A 15 5.11 -18.09 10.83
N VAL A 16 5.86 -18.36 11.90
CA VAL A 16 7.13 -17.67 12.18
C VAL A 16 8.28 -18.33 11.41
N PRO A 17 9.11 -17.56 10.67
CA PRO A 17 9.02 -16.12 10.45
C PRO A 17 8.19 -15.75 9.20
N ALA A 18 7.15 -14.96 9.40
CA ALA A 18 6.37 -14.35 8.33
C ALA A 18 7.18 -13.21 7.68
N ARG A 19 7.01 -13.00 6.37
CA ARG A 19 7.76 -11.99 5.61
C ARG A 19 6.84 -11.28 4.63
N ALA A 20 6.60 -10.00 4.88
CA ALA A 20 5.78 -9.15 4.03
C ALA A 20 6.63 -8.13 3.26
N GLY A 21 6.27 -7.91 2.00
CA GLY A 21 6.88 -6.93 1.11
C GLY A 21 5.83 -6.07 0.44
N ALA A 22 6.17 -4.82 0.17
CA ALA A 22 5.35 -3.86 -0.55
C ALA A 22 6.09 -3.40 -1.81
N GLY A 23 5.38 -3.27 -2.92
CA GLY A 23 5.91 -2.88 -4.22
C GLY A 23 5.22 -1.65 -4.78
N LEU A 24 6.01 -0.82 -5.47
CA LEU A 24 5.57 0.38 -6.18
C LEU A 24 6.08 0.35 -7.61
N CYS A 25 5.18 0.47 -8.59
CA CYS A 25 5.52 0.53 -10.00
C CYS A 25 4.91 1.79 -10.64
N TRP A 26 5.76 2.73 -11.02
CA TRP A 26 5.41 3.98 -11.73
C TRP A 26 5.46 3.81 -13.26
N GLY A 27 6.01 2.69 -13.73
CA GLY A 27 6.19 2.37 -15.14
C GLY A 27 7.38 1.44 -15.36
N ILE A 28 7.44 0.77 -16.52
CA ILE A 28 8.57 -0.12 -16.85
C ILE A 28 9.86 0.69 -16.91
N GLY A 29 10.90 0.25 -16.18
CA GLY A 29 12.21 0.91 -16.16
C GLY A 29 12.25 2.26 -15.43
N CYS A 30 11.21 2.63 -14.67
CA CYS A 30 11.25 3.86 -13.89
C CYS A 30 12.10 3.71 -12.63
N ASP A 31 13.07 4.62 -12.43
CA ASP A 31 13.97 4.62 -11.26
C ASP A 31 13.25 4.83 -9.92
N ARG A 32 11.99 5.27 -9.95
CA ARG A 32 11.15 5.42 -8.76
C ARG A 32 10.46 4.12 -8.35
N ASN A 33 10.54 3.07 -9.16
CA ASN A 33 10.04 1.75 -8.79
C ASN A 33 10.81 1.24 -7.59
N VAL A 34 10.12 0.71 -6.59
CA VAL A 34 10.77 0.26 -5.36
C VAL A 34 10.04 -0.92 -4.74
N SER A 35 10.82 -1.81 -4.15
CA SER A 35 10.36 -2.91 -3.31
C SER A 35 10.84 -2.66 -1.88
N LEU A 36 9.92 -2.73 -0.92
CA LEU A 36 10.13 -2.34 0.46
C LEU A 36 9.78 -3.47 1.40
N ARG A 37 10.56 -3.61 2.48
CA ARG A 37 10.19 -4.48 3.60
C ARG A 37 9.11 -3.80 4.42
N VAL A 38 8.01 -4.51 4.68
CA VAL A 38 6.95 -4.00 5.55
C VAL A 38 7.46 -3.97 7.00
N PRO A 39 7.34 -2.84 7.73
CA PRO A 39 7.74 -2.77 9.13
C PRO A 39 6.69 -3.38 10.06
N GLY A 40 7.11 -3.87 11.23
CA GLY A 40 6.20 -4.37 12.28
C GLY A 40 5.61 -5.76 11.98
N THR A 41 4.34 -5.98 12.30
CA THR A 41 3.63 -7.25 12.03
C THR A 41 3.62 -7.57 10.54
N GLN A 42 3.81 -8.83 10.17
CA GLN A 42 3.95 -9.25 8.78
C GLN A 42 2.66 -9.94 8.31
N THR A 43 1.82 -9.23 7.56
CA THR A 43 0.58 -9.75 6.98
C THR A 43 0.36 -9.15 5.58
N SER A 44 -0.42 -9.83 4.73
CA SER A 44 -0.71 -9.31 3.38
C SER A 44 -1.50 -8.00 3.43
N ASN A 45 -2.55 -7.92 4.27
CA ASN A 45 -3.35 -6.69 4.38
C ASN A 45 -2.54 -5.47 4.80
N ARG A 46 -1.58 -5.64 5.72
CA ARG A 46 -0.68 -4.55 6.10
C ARG A 46 0.29 -4.21 4.98
N ALA A 47 0.76 -5.20 4.22
CA ALA A 47 1.64 -4.98 3.09
C ALA A 47 0.97 -4.11 2.02
N GLU A 48 -0.29 -4.41 1.68
CA GLU A 48 -1.10 -3.66 0.73
C GLU A 48 -1.30 -2.20 1.17
N LEU A 49 -1.73 -1.99 2.41
CA LEU A 49 -1.90 -0.64 2.97
C LEU A 49 -0.58 0.13 3.03
N TYR A 50 0.51 -0.56 3.38
CA TYR A 50 1.84 0.04 3.43
C TYR A 50 2.31 0.44 2.03
N ALA A 51 2.04 -0.35 0.99
CA ALA A 51 2.36 0.01 -0.39
C ALA A 51 1.65 1.32 -0.81
N VAL A 52 0.36 1.48 -0.47
CA VAL A 52 -0.40 2.70 -0.72
C VAL A 52 0.15 3.90 0.06
N LEU A 53 0.49 3.72 1.35
CA LEU A 53 1.11 4.77 2.15
C LEU A 53 2.42 5.26 1.52
N GLU A 54 3.30 4.33 1.16
CA GLU A 54 4.60 4.63 0.56
C GLU A 54 4.46 5.30 -0.82
N ALA A 55 3.39 5.01 -1.57
CA ALA A 55 3.03 5.67 -2.82
C ALA A 55 2.70 7.15 -2.60
N VAL A 56 1.84 7.43 -1.61
CA VAL A 56 1.42 8.80 -1.28
C VAL A 56 2.61 9.62 -0.78
N LEU A 57 3.46 9.05 0.09
CA LEU A 57 4.63 9.74 0.64
C LEU A 57 5.70 10.09 -0.42
N ARG A 58 5.80 9.30 -1.50
CA ARG A 58 6.77 9.53 -2.60
C ARG A 58 6.20 10.31 -3.78
N ALA A 59 4.89 10.53 -3.80
CA ALA A 59 4.25 11.29 -4.86
C ALA A 59 4.56 12.78 -4.74
N ASP A 60 4.55 13.47 -5.87
CA ASP A 60 4.58 14.93 -5.90
C ASP A 60 3.25 15.48 -5.34
N PRO A 61 3.27 16.25 -4.23
CA PRO A 61 2.05 16.72 -3.58
C PRO A 61 1.25 17.72 -4.43
N TYR A 62 1.86 18.32 -5.46
CA TYR A 62 1.20 19.27 -6.35
C TYR A 62 0.55 18.62 -7.58
N ARG A 63 0.66 17.29 -7.73
CA ARG A 63 0.09 16.55 -8.85
C ARG A 63 -0.90 15.51 -8.35
N ALA A 64 -2.08 15.50 -8.95
CA ALA A 64 -3.07 14.45 -8.67
C ALA A 64 -2.45 13.06 -8.89
N LEU A 65 -2.58 12.17 -7.90
CA LEU A 65 -2.09 10.80 -7.92
C LEU A 65 -3.25 9.83 -8.17
N ARG A 66 -3.05 8.88 -9.09
CA ARG A 66 -3.97 7.76 -9.32
C ARG A 66 -3.26 6.47 -8.92
N ILE A 67 -3.78 5.82 -7.89
CA ILE A 67 -3.24 4.57 -7.35
C ILE A 67 -4.09 3.40 -7.86
N TYR A 68 -3.43 2.37 -8.38
CA TYR A 68 -4.04 1.10 -8.73
C TYR A 68 -3.54 0.02 -7.76
N THR A 69 -4.48 -0.68 -7.14
CA THR A 69 -4.26 -1.86 -6.28
C THR A 69 -5.39 -2.84 -6.54
N ASP A 70 -5.12 -4.13 -6.44
CA ASP A 70 -6.12 -5.20 -6.47
C ASP A 70 -6.69 -5.53 -5.08
N SER A 71 -6.12 -4.95 -4.02
CA SER A 71 -6.59 -5.11 -2.65
C SER A 71 -7.90 -4.35 -2.39
N GLN A 72 -9.01 -5.07 -2.51
CA GLN A 72 -10.34 -4.53 -2.15
C GLN A 72 -10.40 -4.03 -0.71
N ASN A 73 -9.69 -4.66 0.22
CA ASN A 73 -9.65 -4.23 1.61
C ASN A 73 -9.01 -2.84 1.74
N THR A 74 -7.89 -2.61 1.06
CA THR A 74 -7.22 -1.31 1.02
C THR A 74 -8.12 -0.23 0.43
N ILE A 75 -8.79 -0.52 -0.69
CA ILE A 75 -9.76 0.41 -1.31
C ILE A 75 -10.88 0.74 -0.33
N ARG A 76 -11.48 -0.27 0.31
CA ARG A 76 -12.60 -0.06 1.25
C ARG A 76 -12.19 0.76 2.47
N ILE A 77 -11.03 0.46 3.06
CA ILE A 77 -10.49 1.23 4.19
C ILE A 77 -10.30 2.69 3.77
N CYS A 78 -9.55 2.94 2.70
CA CYS A 78 -9.17 4.30 2.30
C CYS A 78 -10.36 5.14 1.80
N CYS A 79 -11.30 4.55 1.07
CA CYS A 79 -12.36 5.30 0.38
C CYS A 79 -13.70 5.30 1.10
N HIS A 80 -13.94 4.39 2.04
CA HIS A 80 -15.28 4.20 2.63
C HIS A 80 -15.29 4.10 4.15
N TRP A 81 -14.36 3.32 4.73
CA TRP A 81 -14.45 2.97 6.15
C TRP A 81 -13.65 3.88 7.07
N ALA A 82 -12.44 4.29 6.68
CA ALA A 82 -11.57 5.10 7.54
C ALA A 82 -12.24 6.40 8.04
N PRO A 83 -12.98 7.17 7.21
CA PRO A 83 -13.69 8.35 7.70
C PRO A 83 -14.72 8.01 8.78
N THR A 84 -15.51 6.95 8.55
CA THR A 84 -16.52 6.49 9.50
C THR A 84 -15.89 6.01 10.81
N TYR A 85 -14.85 5.18 10.74
CA TYR A 85 -14.14 4.69 11.92
C TYR A 85 -13.49 5.83 12.72
N ALA A 86 -12.88 6.81 12.04
CA ALA A 86 -12.32 7.98 12.69
C ALA A 86 -13.39 8.78 13.47
N MET A 87 -14.63 8.82 12.96
CA MET A 87 -15.76 9.46 13.66
C MET A 87 -16.25 8.65 14.88
N THR A 88 -16.01 7.34 14.92
CA THR A 88 -16.45 6.44 16.01
C THR A 88 -15.33 6.03 16.96
N GLY A 89 -14.14 6.63 16.85
CA GLY A 89 -13.02 6.37 17.76
C GLY A 89 -12.06 5.24 17.35
N TRP A 90 -12.05 4.88 16.07
CA TRP A 90 -11.30 3.80 15.43
C TRP A 90 -11.75 2.38 15.76
#